data_AF-A0A2M8Y2U1-F1
#
_entry.id   AF-A0A2M8Y2U1-F1
#
_cell.length_a   1.000
_cell.length_b   1.000
_cell.length_c   1.000
_cell.angle_alpha   90.00
_cell.angle_beta   90.00
_cell.angle_gamma   90.00
#
_symmetry.space_group_name_H-M   'P 1'
#
loop_
_entity.id
_entity.type
_entity.pdbx_description
1 polymer ?
#
loop_
_entity_poly.entity_id
_entity_poly.type
_entity_poly.pdbx_seq_one_letter_code
_entity_poly.pdbx_strand_id
1 'polypeptide(L)'
;MTLIKKKNTFKTPQMIVDDIRYGFHRITSQNNPIYSITITNTGCKTTEELRFFLTNKLFNQINKDYKNSFEKLNYLFVIEYPTKVSMGNQIPDSCDVHTHIVLETTISPQHLEYYIQTTFKNPNIHIEDITKRDDKNEYVNYLIKQKDLLTNDNYNYKISI
;
A
#
# COMPACT_ATOMS: atom_id res chain seq x y z
N MET A 1 14.08 -16.41 -8.61
CA MET A 1 13.34 -15.37 -7.87
C MET A 1 11.87 -15.73 -7.92
N THR A 2 11.28 -15.96 -6.76
CA THR A 2 9.88 -16.37 -6.62
C THR A 2 9.05 -15.11 -6.41
N LEU A 3 8.03 -14.91 -7.24
CA LEU A 3 7.18 -13.73 -7.18
C LEU A 3 5.84 -14.08 -6.54
N ILE A 4 5.60 -13.52 -5.35
CA ILE A 4 4.32 -13.60 -4.66
C ILE A 4 3.48 -12.38 -5.03
N LYS A 5 2.25 -12.64 -5.48
CA LYS A 5 1.25 -11.61 -5.76
C LYS A 5 -0.05 -11.98 -5.09
N LYS A 6 -0.86 -10.96 -4.80
CA LYS A 6 -2.26 -11.13 -4.44
C LYS A 6 -2.98 -11.93 -5.53
N LYS A 7 -3.78 -12.92 -5.11
CA LYS A 7 -4.70 -13.64 -6.00
C LYS A 7 -6.00 -12.84 -6.17
N ASN A 8 -6.45 -12.68 -7.41
CA ASN A 8 -7.71 -12.04 -7.77
C ASN A 8 -8.83 -13.08 -7.76
N THR A 9 -9.26 -13.47 -6.57
CA THR A 9 -10.40 -14.36 -6.34
C THR A 9 -11.36 -13.69 -5.36
N PHE A 10 -12.61 -14.13 -5.31
CA PHE A 10 -13.52 -13.73 -4.23
C PHE A 10 -12.90 -14.08 -2.88
N LYS A 11 -13.02 -13.16 -1.90
CA LYS A 11 -12.48 -13.28 -0.55
C LYS A 11 -13.49 -12.74 0.44
N THR A 12 -13.64 -13.43 1.57
CA THR A 12 -14.34 -12.88 2.72
C THR A 12 -13.49 -11.78 3.37
N PRO A 13 -14.08 -10.90 4.21
CA PRO A 13 -13.31 -9.91 4.97
C PRO A 13 -12.16 -10.53 5.77
N GLN A 14 -12.38 -11.68 6.40
CA GLN A 14 -11.32 -12.38 7.15
C GLN A 14 -10.19 -12.86 6.22
N MET A 15 -10.52 -13.41 5.04
CA MET A 15 -9.51 -13.81 4.06
C MET A 15 -8.69 -12.62 3.55
N ILE A 16 -9.30 -11.44 3.41
CA ILE A 16 -8.58 -10.21 3.04
C ILE A 16 -7.61 -9.81 4.14
N VAL A 17 -8.06 -9.80 5.40
CA VAL A 17 -7.22 -9.50 6.58
C VAL A 17 -6.03 -10.45 6.65
N ASP A 18 -6.27 -11.75 6.51
CA ASP A 18 -5.22 -12.77 6.57
C ASP A 18 -4.20 -12.59 5.43
N ASP A 19 -4.66 -12.22 4.24
CA ASP A 19 -3.81 -11.98 3.07
C ASP A 19 -2.97 -10.69 3.20
N ILE A 20 -3.53 -9.63 3.81
CA ILE A 20 -2.78 -8.41 4.16
C ILE A 20 -1.72 -8.73 5.21
N ARG A 21 -2.08 -9.46 6.28
CA ARG A 21 -1.11 -9.91 7.31
C ARG A 21 0.00 -10.76 6.70
N TYR A 22 -0.35 -11.69 5.82
CA TYR A 22 0.62 -12.50 5.10
C TYR A 22 1.59 -11.64 4.28
N GLY A 23 1.07 -10.72 3.45
CA GLY A 23 1.90 -9.81 2.67
C GLY A 23 2.80 -8.94 3.54
N PHE A 24 2.26 -8.41 4.63
CA PHE A 24 2.99 -7.58 5.59
C PHE A 24 4.15 -8.35 6.23
N HIS A 25 3.91 -9.56 6.75
CA HIS A 25 4.96 -10.38 7.35
C HIS A 25 6.03 -10.78 6.35
N ARG A 26 5.66 -11.03 5.09
CA ARG A 26 6.62 -11.33 4.02
C ARG A 26 7.51 -10.15 3.66
N ILE A 27 6.99 -8.92 3.68
CA ILE A 27 7.78 -7.70 3.45
C ILE A 27 8.68 -7.43 4.67
N THR A 28 8.13 -7.55 5.88
CA THR A 28 8.84 -7.21 7.12
C THR A 28 9.86 -8.24 7.60
N SER A 29 9.91 -9.40 6.94
CA SER A 29 10.95 -10.41 7.11
C SER A 29 12.13 -10.24 6.16
N GLN A 30 12.10 -9.28 5.24
CA GLN A 30 13.21 -9.01 4.33
C GLN A 30 14.32 -8.21 5.05
N ASN A 31 15.51 -8.20 4.46
CA ASN A 31 16.71 -7.59 5.08
C ASN A 31 17.02 -6.17 4.57
N ASN A 32 16.29 -5.65 3.56
CA ASN A 32 16.51 -4.29 3.07
C ASN A 32 15.68 -3.28 3.88
N PRO A 33 15.94 -1.96 3.72
CA PRO A 33 15.16 -0.92 4.37
C PRO A 33 13.66 -1.06 4.08
N ILE A 34 12.87 -0.77 5.11
CA ILE A 34 11.41 -0.85 5.05
C ILE A 34 10.84 0.51 5.42
N TYR A 35 10.06 1.07 4.52
CA TYR A 35 9.38 2.33 4.70
C TYR A 35 7.87 2.13 4.87
N SER A 36 7.30 2.87 5.81
CA SER A 36 5.89 3.20 5.86
C SER A 36 5.69 4.48 5.06
N ILE A 37 4.82 4.46 4.07
CA ILE A 37 4.45 5.63 3.29
C ILE A 37 2.95 5.84 3.41
N THR A 38 2.55 7.01 3.87
CA THR A 38 1.15 7.44 3.86
C THR A 38 0.96 8.52 2.82
N ILE A 39 0.00 8.34 1.93
CA ILE A 39 -0.35 9.31 0.87
C ILE A 39 -1.80 9.73 1.07
N THR A 40 -1.99 11.02 1.37
CA THR A 40 -3.31 11.66 1.44
C THR A 40 -3.42 12.77 0.39
N ASN A 41 -4.60 13.37 0.23
CA ASN A 41 -4.85 14.38 -0.80
C ASN A 41 -4.48 13.89 -2.21
N THR A 42 -4.80 12.64 -2.52
CA THR A 42 -4.48 11.99 -3.81
C THR A 42 -5.28 12.57 -4.97
N GLY A 43 -6.41 13.22 -4.67
CA GLY A 43 -7.42 13.64 -5.64
C GLY A 43 -8.34 12.52 -6.12
N CYS A 44 -8.06 11.26 -5.74
CA CYS A 44 -8.88 10.11 -6.10
C CYS A 44 -10.13 10.03 -5.23
N LYS A 45 -11.26 9.68 -5.84
CA LYS A 45 -12.57 9.64 -5.16
C LYS A 45 -13.06 8.22 -4.86
N THR A 46 -12.41 7.21 -5.44
CA THR A 46 -12.76 5.81 -5.25
C THR A 46 -11.54 4.94 -4.98
N THR A 47 -11.76 3.79 -4.36
CA THR A 47 -10.75 2.75 -4.14
C THR A 47 -10.18 2.23 -5.46
N GLU A 48 -11.02 2.12 -6.48
CA GLU A 48 -10.69 1.62 -7.81
C GLU A 48 -9.75 2.57 -8.54
N GLU A 49 -10.07 3.85 -8.50
CA GLU A 49 -9.23 4.90 -9.07
C GLU A 49 -7.87 4.93 -8.38
N LEU A 50 -7.84 5.01 -7.04
CA LEU A 50 -6.58 5.06 -6.30
C LEU A 50 -5.76 3.78 -6.50
N ARG A 51 -6.41 2.60 -6.52
CA ARG A 51 -5.74 1.33 -6.86
C ARG A 51 -5.11 1.41 -8.24
N PHE A 52 -5.84 1.91 -9.24
CA PHE A 52 -5.33 2.03 -10.60
C PHE A 52 -4.10 2.94 -10.67
N PHE A 53 -4.12 4.10 -10.03
CA PHE A 53 -2.95 4.99 -9.97
C PHE A 53 -1.76 4.32 -9.27
N LEU A 54 -1.97 3.71 -8.11
CA LEU A 54 -0.92 3.01 -7.38
C LEU A 54 -0.30 1.88 -8.22
N THR A 55 -1.11 1.00 -8.82
CA THR A 55 -0.58 -0.14 -9.56
C THR A 55 0.00 0.26 -10.92
N ASN A 56 -0.76 1.03 -11.72
CA ASN A 56 -0.44 1.23 -13.13
C ASN A 56 0.40 2.47 -13.40
N LYS A 57 0.35 3.48 -12.52
CA LYS A 57 1.09 4.73 -12.69
C LYS A 57 2.30 4.80 -11.78
N LEU A 58 2.15 4.47 -10.49
CA LEU A 58 3.26 4.51 -9.54
C LEU A 58 4.16 3.26 -9.67
N PHE A 59 3.69 2.09 -9.20
CA PHE A 59 4.55 0.92 -9.08
C PHE A 59 5.01 0.36 -10.42
N ASN A 60 4.16 0.37 -11.46
CA ASN A 60 4.59 -0.06 -12.79
C ASN A 60 5.68 0.84 -13.38
N GLN A 61 5.62 2.15 -13.13
CA GLN A 61 6.64 3.08 -13.60
C GLN A 61 7.97 2.86 -12.87
N ILE A 62 7.96 2.75 -11.53
CA ILE A 62 9.17 2.43 -10.75
C ILE A 62 9.76 1.09 -11.23
N ASN A 63 8.94 0.05 -11.36
CA ASN A 63 9.40 -1.26 -11.85
C ASN A 63 10.02 -1.19 -13.25
N LYS A 64 9.49 -0.32 -14.14
CA LYS A 64 10.01 -0.15 -15.50
C LYS A 64 11.38 0.51 -15.47
N ASP A 65 11.54 1.58 -14.70
CA ASP A 65 12.77 2.37 -14.66
C ASP A 65 13.91 1.59 -13.98
N TYR A 66 13.58 0.79 -12.96
CA TYR A 66 14.54 -0.03 -12.22
C TYR A 66 14.67 -1.48 -12.72
N LYS A 67 14.03 -1.85 -13.85
CA LYS A 67 13.96 -3.24 -14.36
C LYS A 67 15.33 -3.92 -14.50
N ASN A 68 16.35 -3.16 -14.90
CA ASN A 68 17.71 -3.67 -15.15
C ASN A 68 18.71 -3.24 -14.06
N SER A 69 18.22 -2.80 -12.91
CA SER A 69 19.03 -2.40 -11.77
C SER A 69 19.09 -3.51 -10.72
N PHE A 70 19.97 -3.35 -9.73
CA PHE A 70 19.99 -4.21 -8.55
C PHE A 70 18.97 -3.78 -7.47
N GLU A 71 18.21 -2.73 -7.73
CA GLU A 71 17.25 -2.20 -6.77
C GLU A 71 16.13 -3.20 -6.47
N LYS A 72 15.72 -3.23 -5.21
CA LYS A 72 14.61 -4.05 -4.71
C LYS A 72 13.37 -3.18 -4.55
N LEU A 73 12.20 -3.74 -4.86
CA LEU A 73 10.92 -3.07 -4.72
C LEU A 73 9.83 -4.10 -4.40
N ASN A 74 9.60 -4.30 -3.11
CA ASN A 74 8.53 -5.15 -2.58
C ASN A 74 7.51 -4.28 -1.85
N TYR A 75 6.26 -4.32 -2.27
CA TYR A 75 5.24 -3.44 -1.70
C TYR A 75 3.99 -4.20 -1.27
N LEU A 76 3.34 -3.65 -0.26
CA LEU A 76 1.96 -3.87 0.12
C LEU A 76 1.35 -2.48 0.27
N PHE A 77 0.20 -2.24 -0.35
CA PHE A 77 -0.59 -1.06 -0.04
C PHE A 77 -1.99 -1.45 0.44
N VAL A 78 -2.54 -0.63 1.32
CA VAL A 78 -3.90 -0.70 1.84
C VAL A 78 -4.54 0.67 1.71
N ILE A 79 -5.66 0.73 1.00
CA ILE A 79 -6.48 1.91 0.78
C ILE A 79 -7.56 1.95 1.86
N GLU A 80 -7.60 3.07 2.56
CA GLU A 80 -8.49 3.32 3.69
C GLU A 80 -9.53 4.37 3.31
N TYR A 81 -10.74 4.20 3.85
CA TYR A 81 -11.79 5.21 3.77
C TYR A 81 -11.61 6.26 4.87
N PRO A 82 -11.99 7.54 4.65
CA PRO A 82 -11.95 8.55 5.71
C PRO A 82 -12.76 8.16 6.94
N THR A 83 -12.31 8.56 8.13
CA THR A 83 -12.96 8.22 9.42
C THR A 83 -14.44 8.61 9.50
N LYS A 84 -14.86 9.66 8.76
CA LYS A 84 -16.27 10.08 8.68
C LYS A 84 -17.16 9.03 8.00
N VAL A 85 -16.60 8.22 7.11
CA VAL A 85 -17.28 7.09 6.45
C VAL A 85 -17.42 5.90 7.41
N SER A 86 -16.42 5.66 8.25
CA SER A 86 -16.47 4.58 9.26
C SER A 86 -17.44 4.82 10.42
N MET A 87 -18.11 5.98 10.50
CA MET A 87 -19.08 6.33 11.53
C MET A 87 -20.54 6.33 11.04
N GLY A 88 -20.80 6.07 9.76
CA GLY A 88 -22.14 6.02 9.17
C GLY A 88 -22.38 4.72 8.41
N ASN A 89 -23.61 4.19 8.44
CA ASN A 89 -23.98 2.92 7.79
C ASN A 89 -23.91 2.92 6.25
N GLN A 90 -23.39 3.99 5.61
CA GLN A 90 -23.29 4.11 4.16
C GLN A 90 -21.92 4.68 3.75
N ILE A 91 -21.19 3.93 2.93
CA ILE A 91 -20.03 4.42 2.21
C ILE A 91 -20.54 5.43 1.18
N PRO A 92 -20.13 6.70 1.22
CA PRO A 92 -20.52 7.66 0.19
C PRO A 92 -19.97 7.21 -1.17
N ASP A 93 -20.73 7.44 -2.24
CA ASP A 93 -20.32 7.12 -3.61
C ASP A 93 -18.97 7.77 -4.03
N SER A 94 -18.51 8.77 -3.27
CA SER A 94 -17.26 9.49 -3.46
C SER A 94 -16.71 9.95 -2.11
N CYS A 95 -15.47 9.55 -1.79
CA CYS A 95 -14.76 10.04 -0.62
C CYS A 95 -13.26 10.14 -0.88
N ASP A 96 -12.58 11.08 -0.22
CA ASP A 96 -11.14 11.30 -0.37
C ASP A 96 -10.36 10.16 0.31
N VAL A 97 -10.27 9.03 -0.37
CA VAL A 97 -9.52 7.86 0.09
C VAL A 97 -8.04 8.16 0.18
N HIS A 98 -7.39 7.56 1.19
CA HIS A 98 -5.94 7.61 1.35
C HIS A 98 -5.36 6.21 1.36
N THR A 99 -4.04 6.12 1.24
CA THR A 99 -3.34 4.83 1.20
C THR A 99 -2.19 4.80 2.18
N HIS A 100 -2.02 3.63 2.79
CA HIS A 100 -0.85 3.24 3.55
C HIS A 100 -0.08 2.20 2.76
N ILE A 101 1.22 2.41 2.59
CA ILE A 101 2.12 1.54 1.84
C ILE A 101 3.21 1.07 2.78
N VAL A 102 3.41 -0.24 2.83
CA VAL A 102 4.57 -0.87 3.45
C VAL A 102 5.48 -1.31 2.32
N LEU A 103 6.67 -0.72 2.27
CA LEU A 103 7.57 -0.84 1.15
C LEU A 103 8.94 -1.29 1.63
N GLU A 104 9.34 -2.50 1.25
CA GLU A 104 10.75 -2.88 1.35
C GLU A 104 11.45 -2.54 0.03
N THR A 105 12.54 -1.79 0.13
CA THR A 105 13.24 -1.28 -1.05
C THR A 105 14.64 -0.80 -0.70
N THR A 106 15.52 -0.84 -1.69
CA THR A 106 16.84 -0.18 -1.66
C THR A 106 16.82 1.20 -2.31
N ILE A 107 15.69 1.59 -2.95
CA ILE A 107 15.49 2.89 -3.58
C ILE A 107 15.40 3.96 -2.48
N SER A 108 16.06 5.10 -2.69
CA SER A 108 16.09 6.19 -1.72
C SER A 108 14.71 6.83 -1.49
N PRO A 109 14.39 7.28 -0.27
CA PRO A 109 13.14 8.00 0.02
C PRO A 109 12.88 9.19 -0.91
N GLN A 110 13.92 9.93 -1.30
CA GLN A 110 13.81 11.08 -2.20
C GLN A 110 13.32 10.66 -3.60
N HIS A 111 13.81 9.53 -4.12
CA HIS A 111 13.32 9.02 -5.40
C HIS A 111 11.88 8.51 -5.29
N LEU A 112 11.54 7.82 -4.19
CA LEU A 112 10.16 7.39 -3.94
C LEU A 112 9.20 8.58 -3.90
N GLU A 113 9.57 9.65 -3.20
CA GLU A 113 8.79 10.88 -3.13
C GLU A 113 8.60 11.50 -4.52
N TYR A 114 9.65 11.59 -5.33
CA TYR A 114 9.56 12.06 -6.72
C TYR A 114 8.54 11.27 -7.54
N TYR A 115 8.55 9.93 -7.46
CA TYR A 115 7.57 9.10 -8.18
C TYR A 115 6.13 9.33 -7.69
N ILE A 116 5.94 9.55 -6.39
CA ILE A 116 4.61 9.83 -5.82
C ILE A 116 4.11 11.21 -6.26
N GLN A 117 4.96 12.24 -6.19
CA GLN A 117 4.62 13.61 -6.60
C GLN A 117 4.33 13.72 -8.11
N THR A 118 4.98 12.90 -8.93
CA THR A 118 4.69 12.84 -10.39
C THR A 118 3.45 12.01 -10.72
N THR A 119 3.01 11.13 -9.82
CA THR A 119 1.80 10.31 -10.00
C THR A 119 0.52 11.06 -9.61
N PHE A 120 0.55 11.83 -8.51
CA PHE A 120 -0.63 12.48 -7.94
C PHE A 120 -0.51 14.01 -8.00
N LYS A 121 -1.64 14.72 -8.05
CA LYS A 121 -1.65 16.19 -8.11
C LYS A 121 -1.58 16.79 -6.69
N ASN A 122 -0.38 17.17 -6.26
CA ASN A 122 -0.10 17.76 -4.94
C ASN A 122 -0.50 16.87 -3.74
N PRO A 123 -0.05 15.60 -3.69
CA PRO A 123 -0.33 14.72 -2.56
C PRO A 123 0.39 15.22 -1.30
N ASN A 124 -0.20 14.94 -0.14
CA ASN A 124 0.56 14.99 1.11
C ASN A 124 1.22 13.62 1.32
N ILE A 125 2.54 13.61 1.47
CA ILE A 125 3.33 12.40 1.58
C ILE A 125 4.01 12.39 2.95
N HIS A 126 3.87 11.29 3.68
CA HIS A 126 4.64 11.02 4.88
C HIS A 126 5.40 9.71 4.69
N ILE A 127 6.73 9.76 4.80
CA ILE A 127 7.61 8.59 4.71
C ILE A 127 8.31 8.42 6.05
N GLU A 128 8.21 7.22 6.60
CA GLU A 128 8.84 6.83 7.87
C GLU A 128 9.66 5.55 7.66
N ASP A 129 10.90 5.53 8.12
CA ASP A 129 11.70 4.29 8.19
C ASP A 129 11.19 3.43 9.36
N ILE A 130 10.67 2.25 9.03
CA ILE A 130 10.11 1.29 9.97
C ILE A 130 10.93 -0.01 10.05
N THR A 131 12.16 0.00 9.53
CA THR A 131 13.04 -1.18 9.46
C THR A 131 13.25 -1.82 10.83
N LYS A 132 13.40 -0.99 11.87
CA LYS A 132 13.70 -1.40 13.26
C LYS A 132 12.50 -1.22 14.21
N ARG A 133 11.28 -1.16 13.69
CA ARG A 133 10.09 -1.11 14.56
C ARG A 133 9.93 -2.41 15.33
N ASP A 134 9.69 -2.28 16.64
CA ASP A 134 9.41 -3.40 17.54
C ASP A 134 7.89 -3.72 17.62
N ASP A 135 7.04 -2.78 17.21
CA ASP A 135 5.56 -2.81 17.25
C ASP A 135 4.92 -3.27 15.93
N LYS A 136 5.56 -4.20 15.21
CA LYS A 136 5.10 -4.65 13.87
C LYS A 136 3.67 -5.22 13.90
N ASN A 137 3.26 -5.85 15.00
CA ASN A 137 1.94 -6.44 15.14
C ASN A 137 0.85 -5.37 15.31
N GLU A 138 1.13 -4.34 16.11
CA GLU A 138 0.28 -3.18 16.30
C GLU A 138 0.12 -2.43 14.98
N TYR A 139 1.22 -2.29 14.22
CA TYR A 139 1.20 -1.62 12.94
C TYR A 139 0.36 -2.35 11.89
N VAL A 140 0.49 -3.69 11.77
CA VAL A 140 -0.39 -4.43 10.84
C VAL A 140 -1.85 -4.37 11.28
N ASN A 141 -2.14 -4.36 12.59
CA ASN A 141 -3.49 -4.17 13.12
C ASN A 141 -4.07 -2.80 12.77
N TYR A 142 -3.24 -1.75 12.78
CA TYR A 142 -3.63 -0.42 12.29
C TYR A 142 -4.00 -0.45 10.80
N LEU A 143 -3.24 -1.13 9.95
CA LEU A 143 -3.54 -1.25 8.51
C LEU A 143 -4.90 -1.92 8.23
N ILE A 144 -5.33 -2.85 9.10
CA ILE A 144 -6.58 -3.61 8.95
C ILE A 144 -7.71 -3.12 9.87
N LYS A 145 -7.58 -1.94 10.50
CA LYS A 145 -8.56 -1.43 11.47
C LYS A 145 -9.98 -1.29 10.91
N GLN A 146 -10.12 -1.10 9.60
CA GLN A 146 -11.40 -1.01 8.88
C GLN A 146 -11.79 -2.34 8.21
N LYS A 147 -11.41 -3.49 8.79
CA LYS A 147 -11.63 -4.83 8.21
C LYS A 147 -13.04 -5.08 7.65
N ASP A 148 -14.08 -4.53 8.27
CA ASP A 148 -15.48 -4.73 7.86
C ASP A 148 -15.87 -3.93 6.60
N LEU A 149 -15.02 -2.97 6.19
CA LEU A 149 -15.17 -2.17 4.97
C LEU A 149 -14.19 -2.59 3.87
N LEU A 150 -13.21 -3.46 4.18
CA LEU A 150 -12.21 -3.88 3.20
C LEU A 150 -12.83 -4.81 2.16
N THR A 151 -12.69 -4.39 0.91
CA THR A 151 -12.99 -5.21 -0.26
C THR A 151 -11.69 -5.69 -0.91
N ASN A 152 -11.83 -6.53 -1.94
CA ASN A 152 -10.69 -6.93 -2.74
C ASN A 152 -9.99 -5.72 -3.39
N ASP A 153 -10.64 -4.56 -3.53
CA ASP A 153 -10.04 -3.42 -4.20
C ASP A 153 -9.23 -2.51 -3.26
N ASN A 154 -9.34 -2.71 -1.95
CA ASN A 154 -8.64 -1.93 -0.95
C ASN A 154 -7.16 -2.29 -0.79
N TYR A 155 -6.64 -3.35 -1.40
CA TYR A 155 -5.25 -3.72 -1.18
C TYR A 155 -4.62 -4.45 -2.36
N ASN A 156 -3.30 -4.37 -2.43
CA ASN A 156 -2.50 -5.19 -3.33
C ASN A 156 -1.07 -5.32 -2.81
N TYR A 157 -0.39 -6.39 -3.22
CA TYR A 157 1.02 -6.57 -2.93
C TYR A 157 1.73 -7.33 -4.06
N LYS A 158 3.02 -7.04 -4.18
CA LYS A 158 3.95 -7.76 -5.07
C LYS A 158 5.30 -7.87 -4.37
N ILE A 159 5.72 -9.10 -4.15
CA ILE A 159 6.89 -9.41 -3.32
C ILE A 159 7.76 -10.42 -4.07
N SER A 160 9.03 -10.09 -4.23
CA SER A 160 10.05 -10.91 -4.86
C SER A 160 10.97 -11.48 -3.78
N ILE A 161 11.03 -12.82 -3.71
CA ILE A 161 11.89 -13.59 -2.81
C ILE A 161 13.01 -14.28 -3.59
#